data_AF-A0A062FW66-F1
#
_entry.id   AF-A0A062FW66-F1
#
_cell.length_a   1.000
_cell.length_b   1.000
_cell.length_c   1.000
_cell.angle_alpha   90.00
_cell.angle_beta   90.00
_cell.angle_gamma   90.00
#
_symmetry.space_group_name_H-M   'P 1'
#
loop_
_entity.id
_entity.type
_entity.pdbx_description
1 polymer ?
#
loop_
_entity_poly.entity_id
_entity_poly.type
_entity_poly.pdbx_seq_one_letter_code
_entity_poly.pdbx_strand_id
1 'polypeptide(L)'
;MSNFKTYVLDFALKQVNELTDITAKYEQHKKGRSISGFSFSFKQKKTNSDKVIKGTDTLALFTKMSDKQRHLFANKLSELPEMGQYSEGTESFQQFAIRIVLY
;
A
#
# COMPACT_ATOMS: atom_id res chain seq x y z
N MET A 1 -21.76 32.59 -15.72
CA MET A 1 -20.98 31.35 -15.45
C MET A 1 -19.52 31.40 -15.92
N SER A 2 -19.10 32.37 -16.76
CA SER A 2 -17.70 32.46 -17.22
C SER A 2 -16.71 32.70 -16.07
N ASN A 3 -17.00 33.68 -15.20
CA ASN A 3 -16.09 34.04 -14.10
C ASN A 3 -15.88 32.90 -13.10
N PHE A 4 -16.94 32.17 -12.75
CA PHE A 4 -16.84 31.01 -11.85
C PHE A 4 -15.97 29.90 -12.43
N LYS A 5 -16.08 29.64 -13.75
CA LYS A 5 -15.26 28.63 -14.42
C LYS A 5 -13.77 29.02 -14.36
N THR A 6 -13.45 30.26 -14.74
CA THR A 6 -12.06 30.72 -14.85
C THR A 6 -11.39 30.91 -13.48
N TYR A 7 -12.05 31.61 -12.56
CA TYR A 7 -11.42 32.00 -11.30
C TYR A 7 -11.54 30.95 -10.19
N VAL A 8 -12.47 30.00 -10.31
CA VAL A 8 -12.70 28.98 -9.28
C VAL A 8 -12.34 27.61 -9.80
N LEU A 9 -13.03 27.11 -10.82
CA LEU A 9 -12.84 25.72 -11.28
C LEU A 9 -11.47 25.50 -11.93
N ASP A 10 -11.09 26.34 -12.90
CA ASP A 10 -9.83 26.18 -13.62
C ASP A 10 -8.63 26.45 -12.71
N PHE A 11 -8.74 27.45 -11.82
CA PHE A 11 -7.72 27.75 -10.82
C PHE A 11 -7.51 26.60 -9.82
N ALA A 12 -8.59 26.09 -9.22
CA ALA A 12 -8.51 24.98 -8.27
C ALA A 12 -7.98 23.70 -8.93
N LEU A 13 -8.42 23.42 -10.17
CA LEU A 13 -7.98 22.24 -10.90
C LEU A 13 -6.49 22.30 -11.25
N LYS A 14 -5.97 23.50 -11.56
CA LYS A 14 -4.54 23.73 -11.74
C LYS A 14 -3.76 23.46 -10.45
N GLN A 15 -4.22 24.02 -9.32
CA GLN A 15 -3.56 23.80 -8.03
C GLN A 15 -3.53 22.32 -7.63
N VAL A 16 -4.65 21.60 -7.76
CA VAL A 16 -4.71 20.17 -7.45
C VAL A 16 -3.75 19.39 -8.35
N ASN A 17 -3.74 19.69 -9.64
CA ASN A 17 -2.87 19.00 -10.60
C ASN A 17 -1.38 19.33 -10.44
N GLU A 18 -1.00 20.47 -9.85
CA GLU A 18 0.39 20.85 -9.64
C GLU A 18 0.92 20.40 -8.28
N LEU A 19 0.13 20.60 -7.21
CA LEU A 19 0.59 20.48 -5.82
C LEU A 19 0.25 19.14 -5.16
N THR A 20 -0.51 18.27 -5.81
CA THR A 20 -0.90 16.97 -5.25
C THR A 20 -0.51 15.81 -6.15
N ASP A 21 -0.55 14.60 -5.59
CA ASP A 21 -0.29 13.34 -6.32
C ASP A 21 -1.51 12.88 -7.13
N ILE A 22 -2.47 13.75 -7.40
CA ILE A 22 -3.70 13.43 -8.12
C ILE A 22 -3.79 14.33 -9.36
N THR A 23 -4.31 13.76 -10.44
CA THR A 23 -4.75 14.49 -11.62
C THR A 23 -6.27 14.49 -11.66
N ALA A 24 -6.86 15.67 -11.51
CA ALA A 24 -8.27 15.95 -11.60
C ALA A 24 -8.63 16.53 -12.99
N LYS A 25 -9.77 16.15 -13.52
CA LYS A 25 -10.41 16.70 -14.72
C LYS A 25 -11.90 16.91 -14.45
N TYR A 26 -12.52 17.88 -15.11
CA TYR A 26 -13.98 18.02 -15.07
C TYR A 26 -14.57 18.04 -16.48
N GLU A 27 -15.80 17.55 -16.58
CA GLU A 27 -16.65 17.65 -17.76
C GLU A 27 -17.91 18.45 -17.40
N GLN A 28 -18.29 19.37 -18.28
CA GLN A 28 -19.46 20.22 -18.08
C GLN A 28 -20.65 19.66 -18.85
N HIS A 29 -21.73 19.37 -18.14
CA HIS A 29 -23.00 18.95 -18.74
C HIS A 29 -23.93 20.16 -18.86
N LYS A 30 -24.50 20.34 -20.05
CA LYS A 30 -25.46 21.40 -20.36
C LYS A 30 -26.80 20.79 -20.73
N LYS A 31 -27.89 21.46 -20.33
CA LYS A 31 -29.24 21.20 -20.81
C LYS A 31 -29.75 22.48 -21.47
N GLY A 32 -29.73 22.50 -22.80
CA GLY A 32 -29.99 23.72 -23.57
C GLY A 32 -28.93 24.80 -23.31
N ARG A 33 -29.37 26.01 -22.95
CA ARG A 33 -28.47 27.16 -22.67
C ARG A 33 -27.91 27.17 -21.25
N SER A 34 -28.43 26.32 -20.37
CA SER A 34 -28.05 26.28 -18.96
C SER A 34 -27.11 25.11 -18.67
N ILE A 35 -26.17 25.33 -17.75
CA ILE A 35 -25.29 24.28 -17.24
C ILE A 35 -26.07 23.50 -16.18
N SER A 36 -26.23 22.20 -16.40
CA SER A 36 -26.98 21.32 -15.49
C SER A 36 -26.11 20.70 -14.42
N GLY A 37 -24.80 20.57 -14.66
CA GLY A 37 -23.87 20.02 -13.67
C GLY A 37 -22.47 19.80 -14.20
N PHE A 38 -21.62 19.27 -13.33
CA PHE A 38 -20.23 18.93 -13.62
C PHE A 38 -19.93 17.51 -13.14
N SER A 39 -19.19 16.76 -13.95
CA SER A 39 -18.65 15.46 -13.58
C SER A 39 -17.15 15.62 -13.35
N PHE A 40 -16.64 15.12 -12.23
CA PHE A 40 -15.23 15.20 -11.88
C PHE A 40 -14.60 13.80 -11.92
N SER A 41 -13.46 13.70 -12.59
CA SER A 41 -12.69 12.48 -12.73
C SER A 41 -11.31 12.68 -12.11
N PHE A 42 -10.93 11.78 -11.20
CA PHE A 42 -9.66 11.83 -10.48
C PHE A 42 -8.82 10.60 -10.82
N LYS A 43 -7.53 10.81 -11.05
CA LYS A 43 -6.56 9.75 -11.30
C LYS A 43 -5.33 10.00 -10.45
N GLN A 44 -4.91 9.00 -9.68
CA GLN A 44 -3.67 9.09 -8.93
C GLN A 44 -2.48 9.13 -9.91
N LYS A 45 -1.58 10.10 -9.72
CA LYS A 45 -0.29 10.13 -10.39
C LYS A 45 0.49 8.92 -9.90
N LYS A 46 1.11 8.18 -10.81
CA LYS A 46 1.99 7.07 -10.46
C LYS A 46 3.24 7.64 -9.79
N THR A 47 3.19 7.86 -8.48
CA THR A 47 4.41 7.96 -7.68
C THR A 47 5.06 6.59 -7.76
N ASN A 48 6.36 6.51 -8.05
CA ASN A 48 7.07 5.24 -8.16
C ASN A 48 7.07 4.41 -6.84
N SER A 49 6.36 4.84 -5.80
CA SER A 49 6.10 4.10 -4.56
C SER A 49 5.25 2.84 -4.77
N ASP A 50 4.39 2.79 -5.80
CA ASP A 50 3.59 1.58 -6.09
C ASP A 50 4.41 0.43 -6.69
N LYS A 51 5.66 0.69 -7.07
CA LYS A 51 6.59 -0.37 -7.48
C LYS A 51 7.19 -1.15 -6.31
N VAL A 52 7.07 -0.66 -5.08
CA VAL A 52 7.67 -1.32 -3.91
C VAL A 52 6.82 -2.48 -3.40
N ILE A 53 5.50 -2.51 -3.67
CA ILE A 53 4.61 -3.50 -3.03
C ILE A 53 4.09 -4.57 -4.01
N LYS A 54 4.16 -4.36 -5.32
CA LYS A 54 3.53 -5.27 -6.30
C LYS A 54 4.48 -6.20 -7.08
N GLY A 55 5.78 -6.21 -6.82
CA GLY A 55 6.67 -7.08 -7.60
C GLY A 55 8.15 -7.10 -7.24
N THR A 56 8.53 -6.83 -6.00
CA THR A 56 9.87 -7.14 -5.51
C THR A 56 9.71 -7.91 -4.22
N ASP A 57 9.76 -9.24 -4.36
CA ASP A 57 10.01 -10.24 -3.34
C ASP A 57 9.80 -9.78 -1.89
N THR A 58 8.60 -9.99 -1.36
CA THR A 58 8.42 -10.05 0.10
C THR A 58 9.45 -11.01 0.72
N LEU A 59 9.82 -12.07 -0.01
CA LEU A 59 10.94 -12.98 0.29
C LEU A 59 12.30 -12.27 0.40
N ALA A 60 12.58 -11.24 -0.40
CA ALA A 60 13.87 -10.53 -0.39
C ALA A 60 14.04 -9.66 0.86
N LEU A 61 12.95 -9.16 1.43
CA LEU A 61 12.99 -8.51 2.75
C LEU A 61 13.44 -9.50 3.85
N PHE A 62 13.14 -10.79 3.69
CA PHE A 62 13.57 -11.85 4.62
C PHE A 62 14.94 -12.46 4.27
N THR A 63 15.44 -12.34 3.03
CA THR A 63 16.77 -12.84 2.65
C THR A 63 17.96 -12.15 3.34
N LYS A 64 17.72 -11.04 4.07
CA LYS A 64 18.78 -10.27 4.73
C LYS A 64 18.83 -10.45 6.25
N MET A 65 18.26 -11.52 6.79
CA MET A 65 18.46 -11.85 8.22
C MET A 65 19.74 -12.65 8.42
N SER A 66 20.62 -12.17 9.29
CA SER A 66 21.77 -12.94 9.78
C SER A 66 21.29 -14.20 10.51
N ASP A 67 22.08 -15.28 10.48
CA ASP A 67 21.76 -16.52 11.19
C ASP A 67 21.40 -16.29 12.66
N LYS A 68 22.11 -15.37 13.33
CA LYS A 68 21.81 -14.98 14.72
C LYS A 68 20.38 -14.44 14.88
N GLN A 69 19.92 -13.63 13.92
CA GLN A 69 18.57 -13.07 13.94
C GLN A 69 17.53 -14.15 13.68
N ARG A 70 17.79 -15.06 12.72
CA ARG A 70 16.91 -16.20 12.44
C ARG A 70 16.69 -17.07 13.67
N HIS A 71 17.77 -17.41 14.38
CA HIS A 71 17.68 -18.16 15.64
C HIS A 71 16.94 -17.39 16.74
N LEU A 72 17.15 -16.08 16.85
CA LEU A 72 16.46 -15.23 17.84
C LEU A 72 14.94 -15.21 17.60
N PHE A 73 14.51 -15.07 16.35
CA PHE A 73 13.09 -15.11 15.99
C PHE A 73 12.51 -16.50 16.17
N ALA A 74 13.20 -17.55 15.76
CA ALA A 74 12.70 -18.91 15.90
C ALA A 74 12.49 -19.32 17.37
N ASN A 75 13.40 -18.92 18.27
CA ASN A 75 13.23 -19.12 19.72
C ASN A 75 12.01 -18.37 20.26
N LYS A 76 11.78 -17.13 19.81
CA LYS A 76 10.60 -16.37 20.22
C LYS A 76 9.30 -16.97 19.67
N LEU A 77 9.32 -17.44 18.43
CA LEU A 77 8.16 -18.03 17.79
C LEU A 77 7.80 -19.39 18.41
N SER A 78 8.78 -20.19 18.83
CA SER A 78 8.50 -21.51 19.40
C SER A 78 7.76 -21.44 20.74
N GLU A 79 7.95 -20.36 21.50
CA GLU A 79 7.29 -20.13 22.80
C GLU A 79 5.87 -19.54 22.67
N LEU A 80 5.45 -19.13 21.47
CA LEU A 80 4.12 -18.57 21.26
C LEU A 80 3.04 -19.67 21.27
N PRO A 81 1.95 -19.50 22.06
CA PRO A 81 0.84 -20.46 22.09
C PRO A 81 0.24 -20.73 20.71
N GLU A 82 0.18 -19.70 19.85
CA GLU A 82 -0.38 -19.77 18.50
C GLU A 82 0.46 -20.65 17.57
N MET A 83 1.75 -20.80 17.84
CA MET A 83 2.66 -21.62 17.05
C MET A 83 2.64 -23.10 17.46
N GLY A 84 2.01 -23.43 18.60
CA GLY A 84 1.90 -24.80 19.10
C GLY A 84 1.20 -25.76 18.15
N GLN A 85 0.32 -25.29 17.26
CA GLN A 85 -0.30 -26.13 16.24
C GLN A 85 0.66 -26.67 15.17
N TYR A 86 1.80 -25.98 14.98
CA TYR A 86 2.87 -26.41 14.08
C TYR A 86 3.93 -27.22 14.82
N SER A 87 3.71 -27.46 16.12
CA SER A 87 4.57 -28.29 16.93
C SER A 87 4.18 -29.75 16.77
N GLU A 88 5.18 -30.62 16.57
CA GLU A 88 4.96 -32.04 16.30
C GLU A 88 5.21 -32.87 17.57
N GLY A 89 4.17 -33.57 18.03
CA GLY A 89 4.25 -34.52 19.14
C GLY A 89 4.54 -33.88 20.51
N THR A 90 5.58 -34.38 21.20
CA THR A 90 6.01 -33.89 22.52
C THR A 90 7.37 -33.18 22.43
N GLU A 91 7.63 -32.48 21.33
CA GLU A 91 8.89 -31.77 21.16
C GLU A 91 9.04 -30.63 22.17
N SER A 92 10.29 -30.34 22.52
CA SER A 92 10.61 -29.18 23.34
C SER A 92 10.61 -27.90 22.50
N PHE A 93 10.40 -26.75 23.15
CA PHE A 93 10.49 -25.44 22.49
C PHE A 93 11.81 -25.21 21.74
N GLN A 94 12.91 -25.81 22.22
CA GLN A 94 14.22 -25.74 21.58
C GLN A 94 14.26 -26.53 20.28
N GLN A 95 13.68 -27.74 20.27
CA GLN A 95 13.61 -28.58 19.07
C GLN A 95 12.70 -27.93 18.02
N PHE A 96 11.57 -27.36 18.45
CA PHE A 96 10.67 -26.63 17.57
C PHE A 96 11.35 -25.39 16.95
N ALA A 97 12.09 -24.61 17.75
CA ALA A 97 12.85 -23.46 17.24
C ALA A 97 13.90 -23.85 16.20
N ILE A 98 14.64 -24.95 16.41
CA ILE A 98 15.61 -25.44 15.42
C ILE A 98 14.90 -25.78 14.11
N ARG A 99 13.72 -26.42 14.18
CA ARG A 99 12.94 -26.74 12.98
C ARG A 99 12.48 -25.48 12.25
N ILE A 100 11.99 -24.46 12.96
CA ILE A 100 11.58 -23.17 12.37
C ILE A 100 12.74 -22.52 11.58
N VAL A 101 13.99 -22.67 12.02
CA VAL A 101 15.16 -22.14 11.28
C VAL A 101 15.52 -22.97 10.04
N LEU A 102 15.13 -24.24 9.97
CA LEU A 102 15.47 -25.13 8.84
C LEU A 102 14.48 -25.04 7.67
N TYR A 103 13.32 -24.40 7.86
CA TYR A 103 12.36 -24.05 6.81
C TYR A 103 12.57 -22.61 6.32
#